data_AF-X0TG33-F1
#
_entry.id   AF-X0TG33-F1
#
_cell.length_a   1.000
_cell.length_b   1.000
_cell.length_c   1.000
_cell.angle_alpha   90.00
_cell.angle_beta   90.00
_cell.angle_gamma   90.00
#
_symmetry.space_group_name_H-M   'P 1'
#
loop_
_entity.id
_entity.type
_entity.pdbx_description
1 polymer ?
#
loop_
_entity_poly.entity_id
_entity_poly.type
_entity_poly.pdbx_seq_one_letter_code
_entity_poly.pdbx_strand_id
1 'polypeptide(L)'
;MKDKLMLNIGTVGRKPFALPEDFVTETIAILAKRGAGKTYLLRKLAEALIGAHLPVVVIDPVGVCWGLRSSANGKRDGLPVIIIGGDKGDLPLESESGKVLAEWVVTERRSVVFDLSALPSKAAECRFVADFATQIYRQNRDPLHIMLDEADNFAPQSPMQGDKRMLGAINMLARRGRARGIGLTMATQRSAVLNKNVLTQAEVLVA
;
A
#
# COMPACT_ATOMS: atom_id res chain seq x y z
N MET A 1 -27.26 -0.70 -17.61
CA MET A 1 -26.34 -1.44 -16.72
C MET A 1 -24.94 -1.07 -17.16
N LYS A 2 -24.16 -0.34 -16.35
CA LYS A 2 -22.73 -0.18 -16.62
C LYS A 2 -22.07 -1.53 -16.31
N ASP A 3 -21.27 -2.06 -17.22
CA ASP A 3 -20.46 -3.24 -16.95
C ASP A 3 -19.61 -2.96 -15.71
N LYS A 4 -19.80 -3.75 -14.66
CA LYS A 4 -19.06 -3.62 -13.41
C LYS A 4 -17.60 -3.92 -13.71
N LEU A 5 -16.69 -3.00 -13.41
CA LEU A 5 -15.27 -3.21 -13.66
C LEU A 5 -14.78 -4.39 -12.78
N MET A 6 -14.12 -5.35 -13.41
CA MET A 6 -13.65 -6.59 -12.77
C MET A 6 -12.10 -6.60 -12.79
N LEU A 7 -11.50 -6.54 -11.61
CA LEU A 7 -10.05 -6.49 -11.39
C LEU A 7 -9.43 -7.88 -11.50
N ASN A 8 -8.86 -8.25 -12.65
CA ASN A 8 -8.23 -9.56 -12.82
C ASN A 8 -6.94 -9.70 -12.00
N ILE A 9 -6.95 -10.61 -11.03
CA ILE A 9 -5.83 -10.88 -10.12
C ILE A 9 -5.25 -12.29 -10.26
N GLY A 10 -5.70 -13.06 -11.25
CA GLY A 10 -5.15 -14.39 -11.53
C GLY A 10 -6.16 -15.32 -12.21
N THR A 11 -6.00 -16.63 -12.00
CA THR A 11 -6.92 -17.63 -12.56
C THR A 11 -7.26 -18.72 -11.56
N VAL A 12 -8.51 -19.19 -11.55
CA VAL A 12 -8.96 -20.41 -10.87
C VAL A 12 -9.38 -21.41 -11.93
N GLY A 13 -8.70 -22.57 -12.01
CA GLY A 13 -9.01 -23.60 -13.00
C GLY A 13 -8.98 -23.10 -14.45
N ARG A 14 -8.00 -22.23 -14.78
CA ARG A 14 -7.84 -21.52 -16.08
C ARG A 14 -8.91 -20.47 -16.40
N LYS A 15 -9.87 -20.20 -15.52
CA LYS A 15 -10.80 -19.08 -15.65
C LYS A 15 -10.24 -17.84 -14.96
N PRO A 16 -10.37 -16.63 -15.53
CA PRO A 16 -9.97 -15.39 -14.86
C PRO A 16 -10.63 -15.27 -13.48
N PHE A 17 -9.84 -14.93 -12.47
CA PHE A 17 -10.32 -14.57 -11.15
C PHE A 17 -10.25 -13.06 -11.03
N ALA A 18 -11.39 -12.42 -10.85
CA ALA A 18 -11.48 -10.99 -10.81
C ALA A 18 -12.33 -10.47 -9.64
N LEU A 19 -11.93 -9.34 -9.08
CA LEU A 19 -12.56 -8.69 -7.94
C LEU A 19 -13.43 -7.50 -8.38
N PRO A 20 -14.50 -7.16 -7.65
CA PRO A 20 -15.35 -6.00 -7.97
C PRO A 20 -14.61 -4.67 -7.77
N GLU A 21 -15.05 -3.58 -8.41
CA GLU A 21 -14.44 -2.25 -8.28
C GLU A 21 -14.44 -1.68 -6.85
N ASP A 22 -15.47 -2.01 -6.06
CA ASP A 22 -15.61 -1.58 -4.66
C ASP A 22 -14.44 -2.06 -3.78
N PHE A 23 -13.73 -3.10 -4.24
CA PHE A 23 -12.53 -3.67 -3.64
C PHE A 23 -11.42 -2.65 -3.40
N VAL A 24 -11.37 -1.57 -4.18
CA VAL A 24 -10.39 -0.49 -4.01
C VAL A 24 -10.45 0.14 -2.62
N THR A 25 -11.59 0.08 -1.94
CA THR A 25 -11.78 0.63 -0.59
C THR A 25 -11.81 -0.42 0.53
N GLU A 26 -11.64 -1.70 0.19
CA GLU A 26 -11.61 -2.78 1.16
C GLU A 26 -10.27 -2.83 1.91
N THR A 27 -10.32 -3.36 3.14
CA THR A 27 -9.11 -3.69 3.90
C THR A 27 -8.74 -5.16 3.68
N ILE A 28 -7.50 -5.42 3.26
CA ILE A 28 -7.00 -6.73 2.83
C ILE A 28 -5.77 -7.10 3.65
N ALA A 29 -5.66 -8.35 4.05
CA ALA A 29 -4.48 -8.90 4.69
C ALA A 29 -3.88 -10.03 3.84
N ILE A 30 -2.60 -9.88 3.48
CA ILE A 30 -1.80 -10.89 2.79
C ILE A 30 -0.78 -11.45 3.80
N LEU A 31 -0.98 -12.69 4.24
CA LEU A 31 -0.18 -13.36 5.25
C LEU A 31 0.61 -14.51 4.63
N ALA A 32 1.88 -14.32 4.31
CA ALA A 32 2.64 -15.32 3.55
C ALA A 32 4.06 -15.46 4.09
N LYS A 33 4.54 -16.71 4.28
CA LYS A 33 5.93 -16.97 4.65
C LYS A 33 6.90 -16.40 3.61
N ARG A 34 8.16 -16.17 3.99
CA ARG A 34 9.22 -15.75 3.05
C ARG A 34 9.29 -16.72 1.87
N GLY A 35 9.30 -16.19 0.65
CA GLY A 35 9.34 -16.97 -0.58
C GLY A 35 7.98 -17.50 -1.06
N ALA A 36 6.90 -17.34 -0.31
CA ALA A 36 5.56 -17.83 -0.70
C ALA A 36 4.81 -16.90 -1.68
N GLY A 37 5.48 -15.91 -2.26
CA GLY A 37 4.88 -15.04 -3.29
C GLY A 37 4.16 -13.79 -2.76
N LYS A 38 4.35 -13.38 -1.49
CA LYS A 38 3.79 -12.15 -0.90
C LYS A 38 3.94 -10.93 -1.83
N THR A 39 5.18 -10.62 -2.21
CA THR A 39 5.52 -9.48 -3.07
C THR A 39 4.94 -9.64 -4.46
N TYR A 40 4.86 -10.87 -4.99
CA TYR A 40 4.23 -11.13 -6.29
C TYR A 40 2.73 -10.81 -6.25
N LEU A 41 2.02 -11.28 -5.22
CA LEU A 41 0.59 -10.99 -5.06
C LEU A 41 0.32 -9.50 -4.83
N LEU A 42 1.12 -8.85 -3.98
CA LEU A 42 1.02 -7.41 -3.76
C LEU A 42 1.18 -6.64 -5.07
N ARG A 43 2.17 -7.00 -5.89
CA ARG A 43 2.39 -6.40 -7.22
C ARG A 43 1.25 -6.69 -8.18
N LYS A 44 0.72 -7.91 -8.22
CA LYS A 44 -0.44 -8.27 -9.05
C LYS A 44 -1.68 -7.47 -8.69
N LEU A 45 -1.90 -7.25 -7.40
CA LEU A 45 -3.00 -6.40 -6.95
C LEU A 45 -2.80 -4.94 -7.39
N ALA A 46 -1.58 -4.41 -7.23
CA ALA A 46 -1.26 -3.06 -7.68
C ALA A 46 -1.42 -2.93 -9.21
N GLU A 47 -0.91 -3.89 -9.99
CA GLU A 47 -1.08 -3.97 -11.45
C GLU A 47 -2.56 -3.91 -11.85
N ALA A 48 -3.41 -4.70 -11.18
CA ALA A 48 -4.85 -4.74 -11.48
C ALA A 48 -5.53 -3.39 -11.19
N LEU A 49 -5.24 -2.78 -10.04
CA LEU A 49 -5.80 -1.48 -9.65
C LEU A 49 -5.32 -0.34 -10.57
N ILE A 50 -4.02 -0.30 -10.87
CA ILE A 50 -3.44 0.70 -11.76
C ILE A 50 -3.99 0.56 -13.18
N GLY A 51 -4.11 -0.67 -13.70
CA GLY A 51 -4.73 -0.94 -15.00
C GLY A 51 -6.21 -0.53 -15.06
N ALA A 52 -6.88 -0.50 -13.92
CA ALA A 52 -8.23 0.01 -13.73
C ALA A 52 -8.30 1.54 -13.51
N HIS A 53 -7.20 2.26 -13.64
CA HIS A 53 -7.09 3.71 -13.38
C HIS A 53 -7.42 4.11 -11.94
N LEU A 54 -7.20 3.19 -10.99
CA LEU A 54 -7.36 3.44 -9.57
C LEU A 54 -5.99 3.73 -8.94
N PRO A 55 -5.80 4.89 -8.29
CA PRO A 55 -4.49 5.26 -7.75
C PRO A 55 -4.10 4.34 -6.59
N VAL A 56 -2.84 3.95 -6.60
CA VAL A 56 -2.22 3.09 -5.58
C VAL A 56 -1.03 3.80 -4.96
N VAL A 57 -0.98 3.81 -3.62
CA VAL A 57 0.19 4.23 -2.85
C VAL A 57 0.80 2.98 -2.24
N VAL A 58 2.07 2.70 -2.51
CA VAL A 58 2.82 1.64 -1.84
C VAL A 58 3.79 2.27 -0.85
N ILE A 59 3.76 1.81 0.40
CA ILE A 59 4.77 2.14 1.43
C ILE A 59 5.68 0.93 1.55
N ASP A 60 6.93 1.08 1.11
CA ASP A 60 7.90 -0.01 0.98
C ASP A 60 9.13 0.25 1.86
N PRO A 61 9.26 -0.45 3.00
CA PRO A 61 10.42 -0.28 3.87
C PRO A 61 11.68 -1.01 3.37
N VAL A 62 11.56 -1.92 2.40
CA VAL A 62 12.69 -2.76 1.93
C VAL A 62 13.26 -2.26 0.61
N GLY A 63 12.47 -1.54 -0.19
CA GLY A 63 12.89 -1.01 -1.49
C GLY A 63 12.91 -2.07 -2.59
N VAL A 64 11.91 -2.97 -2.59
CA VAL A 64 11.75 -4.03 -3.60
C VAL A 64 10.58 -3.78 -4.55
N CYS A 65 9.67 -2.87 -4.22
CA CYS A 65 8.46 -2.59 -4.98
C CYS A 65 8.71 -1.73 -6.23
N TRP A 66 9.93 -1.22 -6.45
CA TRP A 66 10.33 -0.59 -7.71
C TRP A 66 10.09 -1.50 -8.93
N GLY A 67 10.08 -2.82 -8.73
CA GLY A 67 9.73 -3.81 -9.75
C GLY A 67 8.33 -3.64 -10.37
N LEU A 68 7.44 -2.83 -9.79
CA LEU A 68 6.17 -2.44 -10.42
C LEU A 68 6.35 -1.70 -11.75
N ARG A 69 7.49 -1.04 -11.95
CA ARG A 69 7.87 -0.44 -13.24
C ARG A 69 8.36 -1.47 -14.26
N SER A 70 8.77 -2.65 -13.82
CA SER A 70 9.31 -3.65 -14.73
C SER A 70 8.16 -4.36 -15.44
N SER A 71 7.99 -4.07 -16.74
CA SER A 71 7.15 -4.90 -17.59
C SER A 71 7.66 -6.34 -17.57
N ALA A 72 6.78 -7.31 -17.30
CA ALA A 72 7.12 -8.74 -17.20
C ALA A 72 7.91 -9.29 -18.41
N ASN A 73 7.86 -8.62 -19.57
CA ASN A 73 8.52 -9.04 -20.80
C ASN A 73 9.52 -8.02 -21.38
N GLY A 74 9.77 -6.88 -20.70
CA GLY A 74 10.68 -5.82 -21.20
C GLY A 74 10.27 -5.14 -22.52
N LYS A 75 9.06 -5.44 -23.03
CA LYS A 75 8.54 -4.97 -24.34
C LYS A 75 7.44 -3.90 -24.25
N ARG A 76 7.00 -3.55 -23.04
CA ARG A 76 5.99 -2.50 -22.80
C ARG A 76 6.57 -1.49 -21.83
N ASP A 77 6.13 -0.24 -21.94
CA ASP A 77 6.34 0.75 -20.90
C ASP A 77 5.88 0.17 -19.56
N GLY A 78 6.68 0.41 -18.51
CA GLY A 78 6.31 0.06 -17.15
C GLY A 78 4.97 0.67 -16.75
N LEU A 79 4.38 0.19 -15.65
CA LEU A 79 3.22 0.89 -15.07
C LEU A 79 3.61 2.35 -14.77
N PRO A 80 2.70 3.32 -14.98
CA PRO A 80 2.96 4.74 -14.74
C PRO A 80 2.97 5.05 -13.24
N VAL A 81 3.96 4.51 -12.54
CA VAL A 81 4.15 4.61 -11.09
C VAL A 81 5.37 5.48 -10.84
N ILE A 82 5.23 6.51 -10.01
CA ILE A 82 6.34 7.36 -9.57
C ILE A 82 6.99 6.69 -8.36
N ILE A 83 8.32 6.66 -8.29
CA ILE A 83 9.06 6.12 -7.14
C ILE A 83 9.73 7.31 -6.45
N ILE A 84 9.46 7.48 -5.16
CA ILE A 84 10.05 8.53 -4.34
C ILE A 84 10.81 7.87 -3.19
N GLY A 85 12.11 8.11 -3.12
CA GLY A 85 13.05 7.47 -2.21
C GLY A 85 13.74 6.24 -2.80
N GLY A 86 14.65 5.66 -2.01
CA GLY A 86 15.47 4.52 -2.40
C GLY A 86 16.48 4.79 -3.51
N ASP A 87 17.37 3.83 -3.76
CA ASP A 87 18.42 3.92 -4.79
C ASP A 87 17.88 3.92 -6.22
N LYS A 88 16.60 3.53 -6.39
CA LYS A 88 15.91 3.44 -7.68
C LYS A 88 14.80 4.49 -7.84
N GLY A 89 14.75 5.48 -6.94
CA GLY A 89 13.76 6.56 -6.96
C GLY A 89 13.96 7.56 -8.10
N ASP A 90 12.86 8.16 -8.53
CA ASP A 90 12.86 9.33 -9.42
C ASP A 90 13.17 10.62 -8.66
N LEU A 91 12.79 10.65 -7.39
CA LEU A 91 12.88 11.81 -6.49
C LEU A 91 13.35 11.36 -5.11
N PRO A 92 14.08 12.20 -4.37
CA PRO A 92 14.46 11.89 -2.99
C PRO A 92 13.22 11.87 -2.08
N LEU A 93 13.30 11.07 -1.01
CA LEU A 93 12.28 11.04 0.05
C LEU A 93 12.87 11.61 1.34
N GLU A 94 12.22 12.65 1.87
CA GLU A 94 12.57 13.25 3.16
C GLU A 94 11.55 12.86 4.22
N SER A 95 11.99 12.68 5.47
CA SER A 95 11.11 12.23 6.56
C SER A 95 9.99 13.23 6.89
N GLU A 96 10.23 14.51 6.57
CA GLU A 96 9.37 15.67 6.74
C GLU A 96 8.29 15.79 5.66
N SER A 97 8.50 15.12 4.52
CA SER A 97 7.70 15.32 3.31
C SER A 97 6.32 14.63 3.34
N GLY A 98 6.01 13.84 4.37
CA GLY A 98 4.80 13.02 4.42
C GLY A 98 3.50 13.81 4.20
N LYS A 99 3.40 15.01 4.77
CA LYS A 99 2.21 15.87 4.60
C LYS A 99 2.06 16.39 3.17
N VAL A 100 3.12 16.95 2.59
CA VAL A 100 3.08 17.52 1.23
C VAL A 100 2.90 16.44 0.18
N LEU A 101 3.49 15.25 0.38
CA LEU A 101 3.29 14.13 -0.53
C LEU A 101 1.88 13.55 -0.44
N ALA A 102 1.22 13.57 0.73
CA ALA A 102 -0.20 13.23 0.83
C ALA A 102 -1.10 14.21 0.05
N GLU A 103 -0.84 15.52 0.17
CA GLU A 103 -1.54 16.57 -0.59
C GLU A 103 -1.36 16.38 -2.11
N TRP A 104 -0.14 16.08 -2.53
CA TRP A 104 0.20 15.80 -3.92
C TRP A 104 -0.50 14.54 -4.44
N VAL A 105 -0.55 13.44 -3.67
CA VAL A 105 -1.28 12.22 -4.05
C VAL A 105 -2.78 12.50 -4.24
N VAL A 106 -3.39 13.30 -3.36
CA VAL A 106 -4.80 13.69 -3.50
C VAL A 106 -5.04 14.54 -4.74
N THR A 107 -4.10 15.43 -5.07
CA THR A 107 -4.25 16.38 -6.18
C THR A 107 -3.96 15.73 -7.53
N GLU A 108 -2.83 15.05 -7.67
CA GLU A 108 -2.37 14.49 -8.95
C GLU A 108 -3.01 13.15 -9.29
N ARG A 109 -3.49 12.42 -8.27
CA ARG A 109 -4.16 11.11 -8.45
C ARG A 109 -3.30 10.08 -9.20
N ARG A 110 -1.98 10.19 -9.08
CA ARG A 110 -1.01 9.24 -9.65
C ARG A 110 -0.65 8.15 -8.66
N SER A 111 -0.32 6.97 -9.18
CA SER A 111 0.20 5.87 -8.38
C SER A 111 1.66 6.12 -8.01
N VAL A 112 2.02 5.84 -6.76
CA VAL A 112 3.34 6.15 -6.19
C VAL A 112 3.84 5.03 -5.28
N VAL A 113 5.15 4.80 -5.31
CA VAL A 113 5.87 3.99 -4.32
C VAL A 113 6.70 4.96 -3.48
N PHE A 114 6.47 4.96 -2.17
CA PHE A 114 7.36 5.56 -1.19
C PHE A 114 8.34 4.48 -0.73
N ASP A 115 9.55 4.54 -1.26
CA ASP A 115 10.65 3.66 -0.88
C ASP A 115 11.37 4.28 0.33
N LEU A 116 11.18 3.66 1.50
CA LEU A 116 11.72 4.15 2.77
C LEU A 116 13.11 3.59 3.06
N SER A 117 13.64 2.69 2.22
CA SER A 117 14.87 1.93 2.51
C SER A 117 16.11 2.80 2.71
N ALA A 118 16.13 4.00 2.12
CA ALA A 118 17.20 4.97 2.24
C ALA A 118 16.99 6.00 3.37
N LEU A 119 15.88 5.95 4.13
CA LEU A 119 15.68 6.84 5.27
C LEU A 119 16.68 6.52 6.40
N PRO A 120 17.18 7.54 7.12
CA PRO A 120 18.32 7.36 8.01
C PRO A 120 18.03 6.59 9.29
N SER A 121 16.75 6.37 9.64
CA SER A 121 16.38 5.65 10.86
C SER A 121 14.91 5.23 10.88
N LYS A 122 14.58 4.29 11.77
CA LYS A 122 13.19 3.94 12.06
C LYS A 122 12.35 5.13 12.53
N ALA A 123 12.94 6.07 13.26
CA ALA A 123 12.25 7.28 13.69
C ALA A 123 11.86 8.17 12.50
N ALA A 124 12.72 8.27 11.49
CA ALA A 124 12.44 8.98 10.24
C ALA A 124 11.31 8.30 9.44
N GLU A 125 11.33 6.97 9.33
CA GLU A 125 10.21 6.21 8.73
C GLU A 125 8.90 6.47 9.48
N CYS A 126 8.90 6.32 10.81
CA CYS A 126 7.71 6.51 11.64
C CYS A 126 7.14 7.91 11.50
N ARG A 127 8.00 8.93 11.39
CA ARG A 127 7.59 10.32 11.14
C ARG A 127 6.90 10.46 9.79
N PHE A 128 7.56 10.01 8.73
CA PHE A 128 7.04 10.07 7.37
C PHE A 128 5.67 9.40 7.26
N VAL A 129 5.58 8.13 7.68
CA VAL A 129 4.36 7.34 7.58
C VAL A 129 3.24 7.92 8.44
N ALA A 130 3.54 8.38 9.66
CA ALA A 130 2.54 9.02 10.50
C ALA A 130 1.98 10.31 9.88
N ASP A 131 2.85 11.17 9.34
CA ASP A 131 2.47 12.44 8.73
C ASP A 131 1.65 12.20 7.45
N PHE A 132 2.13 11.30 6.59
CA PHE A 132 1.43 10.90 5.36
C PHE A 132 0.05 10.30 5.66
N ALA A 133 -0.01 9.25 6.48
CA ALA A 133 -1.24 8.54 6.80
C ALA A 133 -2.28 9.44 7.47
N THR A 134 -1.84 10.34 8.35
CA THR A 134 -2.73 11.32 8.98
C THR A 134 -3.28 12.30 7.94
N GLN A 135 -2.43 12.84 7.07
CA GLN A 135 -2.86 13.86 6.11
C GLN A 135 -3.73 13.28 5.00
N ILE A 136 -3.37 12.11 4.45
CA ILE A 136 -4.15 11.46 3.39
C ILE A 136 -5.57 11.16 3.85
N TYR A 137 -5.75 10.67 5.09
CA TYR A 137 -7.08 10.46 5.66
C TYR A 137 -7.90 11.75 5.78
N ARG A 138 -7.27 12.86 6.17
CA ARG A 138 -7.96 14.14 6.35
C ARG A 138 -8.49 14.67 5.02
N GLN A 139 -7.71 14.53 3.95
CA GLN A 139 -7.99 15.18 2.67
C GLN A 139 -8.71 14.29 1.65
N ASN A 140 -8.35 13.02 1.54
CA ASN A 140 -8.86 12.15 0.48
C ASN A 140 -10.37 11.92 0.60
N ARG A 141 -11.08 11.97 -0.53
CA ARG A 141 -12.52 11.67 -0.64
C ARG A 141 -12.84 10.69 -1.77
N ASP A 142 -11.91 10.49 -2.69
CA ASP A 142 -12.07 9.63 -3.87
C ASP A 142 -11.35 8.29 -3.70
N PRO A 143 -11.72 7.24 -4.44
CA PRO A 143 -11.10 5.92 -4.35
C PRO A 143 -9.56 5.95 -4.42
N LEU A 144 -8.87 5.49 -3.37
CA LEU A 144 -7.42 5.41 -3.27
C LEU A 144 -7.07 4.14 -2.51
N HIS A 145 -6.11 3.35 -3.00
CA HIS A 145 -5.68 2.14 -2.30
C HIS A 145 -4.27 2.33 -1.74
N ILE A 146 -4.10 2.12 -0.43
CA ILE A 146 -2.80 2.16 0.24
C ILE A 146 -2.33 0.73 0.48
N MET A 147 -1.07 0.44 0.17
CA MET A 147 -0.44 -0.86 0.35
C MET A 147 0.74 -0.74 1.29
N LEU A 148 0.74 -1.51 2.38
CA LEU A 148 1.84 -1.60 3.32
C LEU A 148 2.58 -2.91 3.07
N ASP A 149 3.77 -2.85 2.49
CA ASP A 149 4.67 -4.02 2.51
C ASP A 149 5.38 -4.08 3.86
N GLU A 150 5.57 -5.29 4.38
CA GLU A 150 6.05 -5.53 5.75
C GLU A 150 5.20 -4.79 6.79
N ALA A 151 3.87 -4.96 6.72
CA ALA A 151 2.90 -4.20 7.51
C ALA A 151 3.15 -4.22 9.04
N ASP A 152 3.81 -5.26 9.57
CA ASP A 152 4.21 -5.31 10.98
C ASP A 152 5.22 -4.21 11.37
N ASN A 153 5.99 -3.68 10.41
CA ASN A 153 6.85 -2.52 10.63
C ASN A 153 6.09 -1.23 10.90
N PHE A 154 4.83 -1.14 10.48
CA PHE A 154 4.00 0.07 10.61
C PHE A 154 2.87 -0.09 11.62
N ALA A 155 2.48 -1.33 11.90
CA ALA A 155 1.48 -1.69 12.88
C ALA A 155 1.98 -2.80 13.82
N PRO A 156 3.01 -2.58 14.65
CA PRO A 156 3.49 -3.60 15.57
C PRO A 156 2.47 -3.90 16.68
N GLN A 157 2.40 -5.17 17.10
CA GLN A 157 1.58 -5.63 18.22
C GLN A 157 2.05 -5.04 19.56
N SER A 158 3.36 -4.82 19.70
CA SER A 158 4.00 -4.24 20.89
C SER A 158 4.78 -2.98 20.50
N PRO A 159 4.12 -1.81 20.35
CA PRO A 159 4.76 -0.58 19.88
C PRO A 159 5.70 0.02 20.94
N MET A 160 6.87 0.49 20.49
CA MET A 160 7.72 1.38 21.29
C MET A 160 7.13 2.80 21.31
N GLN A 161 7.66 3.69 22.15
CA GLN A 161 7.15 5.07 22.27
C GLN A 161 7.15 5.82 20.92
N GLY A 162 8.18 5.62 20.09
CA GLY A 162 8.28 6.23 18.76
C GLY A 162 7.26 5.70 17.74
N ASP A 163 6.75 4.49 17.92
CA ASP A 163 5.83 3.85 16.96
C ASP A 163 4.39 4.29 17.17
N LYS A 164 4.03 4.75 18.37
CA LYS A 164 2.63 4.99 18.78
C LYS A 164 1.88 5.92 17.85
N ARG A 165 2.53 6.98 17.36
CA ARG A 165 1.91 7.94 16.44
C ARG A 165 1.61 7.31 15.08
N MET A 166 2.57 6.59 14.52
CA MET A 166 2.42 5.85 13.26
C MET A 166 1.35 4.76 13.39
N LEU A 167 1.43 3.92 14.43
CA LEU A 167 0.44 2.89 14.70
C LEU A 167 -0.98 3.48 14.85
N GLY A 168 -1.10 4.65 15.50
CA GLY A 168 -2.37 5.36 15.62
C GLY A 168 -2.92 5.79 14.24
N ALA A 169 -2.06 6.31 13.37
CA ALA A 169 -2.43 6.69 12.01
C ALA A 169 -2.85 5.48 11.15
N ILE A 170 -2.09 4.38 11.20
CA ILE A 170 -2.42 3.15 10.47
C ILE A 170 -3.72 2.51 10.99
N ASN A 171 -3.93 2.47 12.31
CA ASN A 171 -5.20 2.02 12.90
C ASN A 171 -6.38 2.85 12.39
N MET A 172 -6.20 4.17 12.26
CA MET A 172 -7.23 5.06 11.77
C MET A 172 -7.55 4.79 10.29
N LEU A 173 -6.54 4.53 9.45
CA LEU A 173 -6.75 4.10 8.06
C LEU A 173 -7.49 2.75 8.00
N ALA A 174 -7.05 1.74 8.74
CA ALA A 174 -7.68 0.41 8.73
C ALA A 174 -9.14 0.44 9.21
N ARG A 175 -9.45 1.23 10.24
CA ARG A 175 -10.80 1.26 10.84
C ARG A 175 -11.77 2.21 10.15
N ARG A 176 -11.27 3.28 9.53
CA ARG A 176 -12.10 4.41 9.07
C ARG A 176 -11.78 4.86 7.65
N GLY A 177 -10.80 4.27 6.99
CA GLY A 177 -10.33 4.64 5.66
C GLY A 177 -11.44 4.58 4.62
N ARG A 178 -12.29 3.55 4.66
CA ARG A 178 -13.40 3.36 3.71
C ARG A 178 -14.34 4.57 3.63
N ALA A 179 -14.66 5.20 4.77
CA ALA A 179 -15.48 6.42 4.81
C ALA A 179 -14.82 7.65 4.15
N ARG A 180 -13.53 7.56 3.83
CA ARG A 180 -12.72 8.56 3.12
C ARG A 180 -12.30 8.09 1.72
N GLY A 181 -12.88 6.99 1.23
CA GLY A 181 -12.49 6.41 -0.06
C GLY A 181 -11.13 5.71 -0.04
N ILE A 182 -10.59 5.38 1.14
CA ILE A 182 -9.27 4.75 1.28
C ILE A 182 -9.42 3.26 1.58
N GLY A 183 -8.89 2.41 0.71
CA GLY A 183 -8.64 0.99 1.00
C GLY A 183 -7.22 0.75 1.50
N LEU A 184 -7.00 -0.41 2.10
CA LEU A 184 -5.73 -0.75 2.74
C LEU A 184 -5.35 -2.21 2.53
N THR A 185 -4.23 -2.48 1.88
CA THR A 185 -3.59 -3.80 1.90
C THR A 185 -2.48 -3.84 2.93
N MET A 186 -2.49 -4.86 3.79
CA MET A 186 -1.44 -5.17 4.75
C MET A 186 -0.75 -6.48 4.34
N ALA A 187 0.48 -6.39 3.86
CA ALA A 187 1.27 -7.56 3.49
C ALA A 187 2.36 -7.81 4.54
N THR A 188 2.39 -9.00 5.15
CA THR A 188 3.43 -9.37 6.13
C THR A 188 3.68 -10.87 6.16
N GLN A 189 4.91 -11.26 6.47
CA GLN A 189 5.30 -12.64 6.77
C GLN A 189 5.21 -12.98 8.26
N ARG A 190 4.97 -11.99 9.13
CA ARG A 190 4.94 -12.14 10.59
C ARG A 190 3.59 -11.70 11.15
N SER A 191 2.52 -12.41 10.79
CA SER A 191 1.16 -12.13 11.28
C SER A 191 1.07 -12.07 12.81
N ALA A 192 1.85 -12.88 13.53
CA ALA A 192 1.85 -12.92 15.00
C ALA A 192 2.31 -11.62 15.68
N VAL A 193 3.08 -10.77 14.99
CA VAL A 193 3.55 -9.48 15.53
C VAL A 193 2.87 -8.28 14.89
N LEU A 194 1.93 -8.51 13.96
CA LEU A 194 1.06 -7.48 13.43
C LEU A 194 -0.02 -7.15 14.47
N ASN A 195 -0.34 -5.86 14.61
CA ASN A 195 -1.32 -5.40 15.59
C ASN A 195 -2.69 -6.02 15.30
N LYS A 196 -3.21 -6.77 16.27
CA LYS A 196 -4.49 -7.47 16.17
C LYS A 196 -5.66 -6.55 15.84
N ASN A 197 -5.66 -5.30 16.33
CA ASN A 197 -6.74 -4.36 16.07
C ASN A 197 -6.75 -3.86 14.63
N VAL A 198 -5.59 -3.87 13.97
CA VAL A 198 -5.45 -3.54 12.55
C VAL A 198 -5.80 -4.77 11.70
N LEU A 199 -5.23 -5.93 12.03
CA LEU A 199 -5.48 -7.18 11.30
C LEU A 199 -6.95 -7.59 11.29
N THR A 200 -7.68 -7.41 12.40
CA THR A 200 -9.11 -7.76 12.47
C THR A 200 -10.03 -6.85 11.64
N GLN A 201 -9.50 -5.78 11.05
CA GLN A 201 -10.26 -4.95 10.10
C GLN A 201 -10.22 -5.51 8.68
N ALA A 202 -9.40 -6.53 8.41
CA ALA A 202 -9.35 -7.14 7.09
C ALA A 202 -10.70 -7.79 6.74
N GLU A 203 -11.29 -7.31 5.65
CA GLU A 203 -12.47 -7.88 5.00
C GLU A 203 -12.08 -9.09 4.15
N VAL A 204 -10.85 -9.09 3.63
CA VAL A 204 -10.28 -10.16 2.81
C VAL A 204 -8.95 -10.63 3.38
N LEU A 205 -8.81 -11.94 3.54
CA LEU A 205 -7.59 -12.61 4.00
C LEU A 205 -7.06 -13.54 2.91
N VAL A 206 -5.78 -13.41 2.58
CA VAL A 206 -5.06 -14.32 1.69
C VAL A 206 -3.86 -14.90 2.44
N ALA A 207 -3.77 -16.23 2.51
CA ALA A 207 -2.73 -16.95 3.26
C ALA A 207 -2.28 -18.24 2.56
#